data_AF-A0A090BUN5-F1
#
_entry.id   AF-A0A090BUN5-F1
#
_cell.length_a   1.000
_cell.length_b   1.000
_cell.length_c   1.000
_cell.angle_alpha   90.00
_cell.angle_beta   90.00
_cell.angle_gamma   90.00
#
_symmetry.space_group_name_H-M   'P 1'
#
loop_
_entity.id
_entity.type
_entity.pdbx_description
1 polymer ?
#
loop_
_entity_poly.entity_id
_entity_poly.type
_entity_poly.pdbx_seq_one_letter_code
_entity_poly.pdbx_strand_id
1 'polypeptide(L)' 'MGDAKTRALTKTLILGGASAMLYFLLWLLATPIMAYSQQGKWFFIIPIAIAFTFSAVHGAFTGHFWDILGVKAKSVKK' A
#
# COMPACT_ATOMS: atom_id res chain seq x y z
N MET A 1 -9.53 22.01 -16.79
CA MET A 1 -8.46 21.94 -15.76
C MET A 1 -8.90 21.29 -14.43
N GLY A 2 -10.21 21.12 -14.16
CA GLY A 2 -10.73 20.47 -12.94
C GLY A 2 -10.64 18.94 -12.91
N ASP A 3 -10.90 18.25 -14.02
CA ASP A 3 -10.97 16.78 -14.05
C ASP A 3 -9.70 16.06 -13.63
N ALA A 4 -8.52 16.57 -14.03
CA ALA A 4 -7.25 15.95 -13.68
C ALA A 4 -6.95 15.99 -12.18
N LYS A 5 -7.28 17.11 -11.52
CA LYS A 5 -7.09 17.27 -10.07
C LYS A 5 -8.10 16.43 -9.28
N THR A 6 -9.37 16.45 -9.67
CA THR A 6 -10.42 15.61 -9.06
C THR A 6 -10.08 14.14 -9.19
N ARG A 7 -9.67 13.69 -10.39
CA ARG A 7 -9.25 12.30 -10.63
C ARG A 7 -8.04 11.90 -9.78
N ALA A 8 -7.04 12.78 -9.65
CA ALA A 8 -5.88 12.53 -8.80
C ALA A 8 -6.29 12.39 -7.32
N LEU A 9 -7.14 13.30 -6.83
CA LEU A 9 -7.66 13.25 -5.46
C LEU A 9 -8.46 11.97 -5.19
N THR A 10 -9.38 11.60 -6.09
CA THR A 10 -10.16 10.37 -5.97
C THR A 10 -9.25 9.13 -5.91
N LYS A 11 -8.22 9.07 -6.76
CA LYS A 11 -7.24 7.97 -6.73
C LYS A 11 -6.50 7.90 -5.39
N THR A 12 -6.03 9.03 -4.88
CA THR A 12 -5.33 9.09 -3.59
C THR A 12 -6.23 8.66 -2.44
N LEU A 13 -7.50 9.08 -2.43
CA LEU A 13 -8.46 8.67 -1.40
C LEU A 13 -8.77 7.18 -1.46
N ILE A 14 -8.97 6.60 -2.65
CA ILE A 14 -9.21 5.16 -2.81
C ILE A 14 -7.99 4.36 -2.34
N LEU A 15 -6.78 4.75 -2.76
CA LEU A 15 -5.54 4.07 -2.36
C LEU A 15 -5.24 4.23 -0.86
N GLY A 16 -5.56 5.40 -0.28
CA GLY A 16 -5.45 5.64 1.15
C GLY A 16 -6.43 4.79 1.95
N GLY A 17 -7.70 4.73 1.50
CA GLY A 17 -8.72 3.85 2.09
C GLY A 17 -8.35 2.37 1.98
N ALA A 18 -7.86 1.93 0.82
CA ALA A 18 -7.36 0.57 0.62
C ALA A 18 -6.15 0.27 1.54
N SER A 19 -5.22 1.22 1.70
CA SER A 19 -4.09 1.08 2.62
C SER A 19 -4.57 0.95 4.07
N ALA A 20 -5.48 1.81 4.53
CA ALA A 20 -6.04 1.75 5.87
C ALA A 20 -6.79 0.43 6.13
N MET A 21 -7.56 -0.04 5.14
CA MET A 21 -8.25 -1.33 5.21
C MET A 21 -7.26 -2.49 5.30
N LEU A 22 -6.16 -2.47 4.53
CA LEU A 22 -5.11 -3.50 4.62
C LEU A 22 -4.50 -3.54 6.02
N TYR A 23 -4.14 -2.38 6.61
CA TYR A 23 -3.64 -2.33 8.00
C TYR A 23 -4.66 -2.87 9.00
N PHE A 24 -5.93 -2.51 8.84
CA PHE A 24 -7.00 -3.00 9.69
C PHE A 24 -7.19 -4.51 9.59
N LEU A 25 -7.18 -5.07 8.37
CA LEU A 25 -7.26 -6.51 8.14
C LEU A 25 -6.03 -7.25 8.67
N LEU A 26 -4.83 -6.70 8.48
CA LEU A 26 -3.60 -7.28 9.03
C LEU A 26 -3.65 -7.34 10.55
N TRP A 27 -4.16 -6.29 11.20
CA TRP A 27 -4.37 -6.28 12.64
C TRP A 27 -5.42 -7.31 13.08
N LEU A 28 -6.58 -7.35 12.42
CA LEU A 28 -7.67 -8.28 12.74
C LEU A 28 -7.25 -9.75 12.56
N LEU A 29 -6.42 -10.03 11.56
CA LEU A 29 -5.96 -11.37 11.19
C LEU A 29 -4.55 -11.67 11.72
N ALA A 30 -3.98 -10.85 12.60
CA ALA A 30 -2.60 -11.01 13.06
C ALA A 30 -2.35 -12.39 13.69
N THR A 31 -3.25 -12.85 14.56
CA THR A 31 -3.15 -14.15 15.23
C THR A 31 -3.12 -15.33 14.24
N PRO A 32 -4.10 -15.50 13.33
CA PRO A 32 -4.04 -16.59 12.35
C PRO A 32 -2.87 -16.44 11.37
N ILE A 33 -2.52 -15.21 10.95
CA ILE A 33 -1.36 -14.99 10.08
C ILE A 33 -0.07 -15.50 10.74
N MET A 34 0.15 -15.17 12.03
CA MET A 34 1.31 -15.69 12.76
C MET A 34 1.27 -17.21 12.90
N ALA A 35 0.11 -17.77 13.26
CA ALA A 35 -0.05 -19.22 13.41
C ALA A 35 0.27 -19.98 12.12
N TYR A 36 -0.15 -19.49 10.95
CA TYR A 36 0.20 -20.11 9.67
C TYR A 36 1.66 -19.87 9.29
N SER A 37 2.18 -18.64 9.48
CA SER A 37 3.55 -18.29 9.11
C SER A 37 4.61 -19.12 9.86
N GLN A 38 4.29 -19.57 11.08
CA GLN A 38 5.19 -20.33 11.95
C GLN A 38 5.15 -21.85 11.71
N GLN A 39 4.24 -22.37 10.88
CA GLN A 39 4.12 -23.82 10.60
C GLN A 39 5.29 -24.40 9.78
N GLY A 40 6.23 -23.57 9.32
CA GLY A 40 7.37 -23.98 8.51
C GLY A 40 7.00 -24.29 7.05
N LYS A 41 7.80 -25.13 6.37
CA LYS A 41 7.61 -25.47 4.94
C LYS A 41 7.53 -24.21 4.06
N TRP A 42 6.52 -24.11 3.20
CA TRP A 42 6.28 -22.97 2.31
C TRP A 42 5.46 -21.84 2.93
N PHE A 43 5.03 -21.96 4.20
CA PHE A 43 4.19 -20.94 4.83
C PHE A 43 4.92 -19.61 5.09
N PHE A 44 6.26 -19.57 5.00
CA PHE A 44 7.03 -18.31 5.00
C PHE A 44 6.62 -17.36 3.87
N ILE A 45 5.95 -17.86 2.82
CA ILE A 45 5.47 -17.02 1.71
C ILE A 45 4.34 -16.09 2.15
N ILE A 46 3.60 -16.41 3.23
CA ILE A 46 2.50 -15.60 3.74
C ILE A 46 2.98 -14.19 4.11
N PRO A 47 3.94 -14.00 5.04
CA PRO A 47 4.41 -12.67 5.39
C PRO A 47 5.07 -11.95 4.22
N ILE A 48 5.70 -12.68 3.29
CA ILE A 48 6.29 -12.11 2.08
C ILE A 48 5.21 -11.53 1.16
N ALA A 49 4.16 -12.32 0.87
CA ALA A 49 3.04 -11.88 0.03
C ALA A 49 2.31 -10.67 0.64
N ILE A 50 2.14 -10.67 1.96
CA ILE A 50 1.60 -9.51 2.70
C ILE A 50 2.52 -8.29 2.50
N ALA A 51 3.83 -8.42 2.72
CA ALA A 51 4.77 -7.33 2.56
C ALA A 51 4.75 -6.73 1.14
N PHE A 52 4.71 -7.57 0.09
CA PHE A 52 4.60 -7.09 -1.29
C PHE A 52 3.26 -6.41 -1.59
N THR A 53 2.16 -6.95 -1.07
CA THR A 53 0.83 -6.34 -1.22
C THR A 53 0.80 -4.94 -0.60
N PHE A 54 1.33 -4.81 0.62
CA PHE A 54 1.47 -3.51 1.28
C PHE A 54 2.40 -2.58 0.51
N SER A 55 3.56 -3.06 0.06
CA SER A 55 4.52 -2.27 -0.73
C SER A 55 3.86 -1.69 -1.99
N ALA A 56 3.08 -2.49 -2.72
CA ALA A 56 2.39 -2.03 -3.92
C ALA A 56 1.29 -1.00 -3.61
N VAL A 57 0.39 -1.31 -2.67
CA VAL A 57 -0.79 -0.46 -2.40
C VAL A 57 -0.41 0.80 -1.64
N HIS A 58 0.33 0.66 -0.53
CA HIS A 58 0.80 1.79 0.27
C HIS A 58 1.85 2.62 -0.48
N GLY A 59 2.70 1.97 -1.29
CA GLY A 59 3.65 2.67 -2.16
C GLY A 59 2.95 3.53 -3.23
N ALA A 60 1.93 2.98 -3.90
CA ALA A 60 1.13 3.74 -4.85
C ALA A 60 0.38 4.91 -4.17
N PHE A 61 -0.19 4.68 -2.98
CA PHE A 61 -0.80 5.73 -2.17
C PHE A 61 0.18 6.85 -1.86
N THR A 62 1.34 6.52 -1.27
CA THR A 62 2.35 7.51 -0.85
C THR A 62 2.88 8.30 -2.04
N GLY A 63 3.14 7.67 -3.18
CA GLY A 63 3.52 8.37 -4.41
C GLY A 63 2.48 9.42 -4.83
N HIS A 64 1.21 9.03 -4.95
CA HIS A 64 0.13 9.95 -5.31
C HIS A 64 -0.15 11.02 -4.24
N PHE A 65 0.02 10.67 -2.97
CA PHE A 65 -0.12 11.60 -1.85
C PHE A 65 0.92 12.72 -1.95
N TRP A 66 2.19 12.37 -2.13
CA TRP A 66 3.27 13.36 -2.30
C TRP A 66 3.11 14.18 -3.59
N ASP A 67 2.66 13.56 -4.68
CA ASP A 67 2.36 14.26 -5.94
C ASP A 67 1.31 15.37 -5.77
N ILE A 68 0.24 15.11 -5.00
CA ILE A 68 -0.82 16.11 -4.72
C ILE A 68 -0.27 17.23 -3.83
N LEU A 69 0.61 16.92 -2.88
CA LEU A 69 1.29 17.92 -2.06
C LEU A 69 2.36 18.71 -2.83
N GLY A 70 2.63 18.36 -4.08
CA GLY A 70 3.62 19.02 -4.92
C GLY A 70 5.06 18.56 -4.67
N VAL A 71 5.26 17.52 -3.85
CA VAL A 71 6.57 16.92 -3.59
C VAL A 71 6.83 15.85 -4.63
N LYS A 72 7.58 16.20 -5.67
CA LYS A 72 7.99 15.25 -6.71
C LYS A 72 9.43 14.79 -6.52
N ALA A 73 9.66 13.51 -6.77
CA ALA A 73 11.02 12.99 -6.86
C ALA A 73 11.79 13.73 -7.95
N LYS A 74 13.02 14.14 -7.64
CA LYS A 74 13.93 14.72 -8.63
C LYS A 74 14.31 13.62 -9.62
N SER A 75 13.87 13.71 -10.89
CA SER A 75 14.36 12.77 -11.89
C SER A 75 15.85 13.06 -12.13
N VAL A 76 16.73 12.16 -11.73
CA VAL A 76 18.12 12.18 -12.19
C VAL A 76 18.06 11.80 -13.67
N LYS A 77 18.17 12.80 -14.54
CA LYS A 77 18.32 12.58 -15.98
C LYS A 77 19.64 11.83 -16.16
N LYS A 78 19.57 10.57 -16.60
CA LYS A 78 20.74 9.77 -16.92
C LYS A 78 21.26 10.13 -18.30
#